data_AF-A0A924PA47-F1
#
_entry.id   AF-A0A924PA47-F1
#
_cell.length_a   1.000
_cell.length_b   1.000
_cell.length_c   1.000
_cell.angle_alpha   90.00
_cell.angle_beta   90.00
_cell.angle_gamma   90.00
#
_symmetry.space_group_name_H-M   'P 1'
#
loop_
_entity.id
_entity.type
_entity.pdbx_description
1 polymer ?
#
loop_
_entity_poly.entity_id
_entity_poly.type
_entity_poly.pdbx_seq_one_letter_code
_entity_poly.pdbx_strand_id
1 'polypeptide(L)'
;MPFLQSPAVFERYRKDARNSSHFVWFLTSLQYFETPTDRWIFGFQKFGKVTLLALEPLIPESPTGSEAERLSNFERAWREFREAVQPEISAFIAVYTPFKEVLFKNQFQTLRIGQEPWVDLADCIPTGNAGKGVRGARNQALRAGVTVEEWTAEKIRTDPQKEAAIRDLYRLWKERNLIHIGGFLNATDPMAHAECRRYFIARSAGGRIEGYLVATPVGGIQSYFLEDLVLLPHACRGSAELLTLEALVSLHESGAKLASLGVVSVNAMSADGGQSLPPAIQFITVRLPALLQKFYNFNGLETFRKRFKPRHWENIFLAVQNHHPDRRSDAWAWLHVLGSLLPAFRPRLQLSRQWIRDAVIGPFERYPISWGVGLISFICFGAVNHFGHLPDWALLQFGFSGDAPFGQWFYRTFTSDFLYFEPLHFWFTGAFLIVLLRWTERTHSFRFTVGFFLTISFLDDFLDHTLIHMPFQFLRPELYARLIRHKDVGGSLLLVALIGLQLTQLRRNREIIFALVAFSSVFGFLFHSFHFHELIVDLNHFVFVTIGFITGKVMFELDRREKRAGAKRKPPEGRSVAAPAQKKPRQLQPTPGEKTQD
;
A
#
# COMPACT_ATOMS: atom_id res chain seq x y z
N MET A 1 29.68 21.46 -31.60
CA MET A 1 29.62 20.15 -30.94
C MET A 1 28.18 19.91 -30.49
N PRO A 2 27.54 18.77 -30.83
CA PRO A 2 26.12 18.52 -30.55
C PRO A 2 25.84 18.06 -29.10
N PHE A 3 26.88 17.94 -28.26
CA PHE A 3 26.73 17.62 -26.85
C PHE A 3 26.50 18.89 -26.02
N LEU A 4 25.41 18.92 -25.26
CA LEU A 4 25.01 20.08 -24.47
C LEU A 4 25.48 19.97 -23.00
N GLN A 5 25.73 21.12 -22.40
CA GLN A 5 25.90 21.25 -20.95
C GLN A 5 24.52 21.31 -20.26
N SER A 6 24.45 20.81 -19.02
CA SER A 6 23.21 20.75 -18.23
C SER A 6 22.44 22.08 -18.15
N PRO A 7 23.07 23.26 -18.01
CA PRO A 7 22.34 24.53 -17.92
C PRO A 7 21.53 24.87 -19.19
N ALA A 8 22.07 24.61 -20.39
CA ALA A 8 21.37 24.87 -21.64
C ALA A 8 20.16 23.94 -21.82
N VAL A 9 20.29 22.69 -21.38
CA VAL A 9 19.20 21.71 -21.38
C VAL A 9 18.12 22.10 -20.38
N PHE A 10 18.49 22.68 -19.23
CA PHE A 10 17.53 23.15 -18.22
C PHE A 10 16.64 24.29 -18.74
N GLU A 11 17.18 25.21 -19.53
CA GLU A 11 16.37 26.25 -20.20
C GLU A 11 15.37 25.64 -21.18
N ARG A 12 15.78 24.62 -21.94
CA ARG A 12 14.89 23.89 -22.85
C ARG A 12 13.83 23.10 -22.09
N TYR A 13 14.19 22.46 -20.99
CA TYR A 13 13.24 21.78 -20.10
C TYR A 13 12.10 22.71 -19.65
N ARG A 14 12.41 23.94 -19.21
CA ARG A 14 11.38 24.88 -18.74
C ARG A 14 10.33 25.23 -19.79
N LYS A 15 10.66 25.08 -21.07
CA LYS A 15 9.77 25.40 -22.20
C LYS A 15 9.13 24.17 -22.83
N ASP A 16 9.91 23.11 -22.99
CA ASP A 16 9.57 22.00 -23.87
C ASP A 16 9.18 20.73 -23.10
N ALA A 17 9.39 20.65 -21.78
CA ALA A 17 9.09 19.45 -21.01
C ALA A 17 7.58 19.16 -20.96
N ARG A 18 7.22 17.92 -21.29
CA ARG A 18 5.83 17.44 -21.33
C ARG A 18 5.61 16.20 -20.48
N ASN A 19 6.67 15.40 -20.31
CA ASN A 19 6.67 14.29 -19.37
C ASN A 19 6.86 14.87 -17.97
N SER A 20 6.06 14.40 -17.01
CA SER A 20 6.17 14.82 -15.60
C SER A 20 7.57 14.59 -15.03
N SER A 21 8.24 13.54 -15.51
CA SER A 21 9.49 13.05 -14.97
C SER A 21 10.72 13.70 -15.60
N HIS A 22 10.58 14.60 -16.60
CA HIS A 22 11.72 15.23 -17.29
C HIS A 22 12.70 15.93 -16.35
N PHE A 23 12.25 16.39 -15.19
CA PHE A 23 13.11 17.02 -14.19
C PHE A 23 14.23 16.10 -13.68
N VAL A 24 14.01 14.78 -13.69
CA VAL A 24 15.00 13.80 -13.23
C VAL A 24 16.30 13.83 -14.05
N TRP A 25 16.26 14.39 -15.26
CA TRP A 25 17.46 14.63 -16.07
C TRP A 25 18.50 15.45 -15.29
N PHE A 26 18.07 16.35 -14.43
CA PHE A 26 18.94 17.21 -13.62
C PHE A 26 19.31 16.61 -12.26
N LEU A 27 18.77 15.44 -11.93
CA LEU A 27 19.04 14.70 -10.70
C LEU A 27 20.02 13.53 -10.93
N THR A 28 20.26 13.17 -12.19
CA THR A 28 21.12 12.06 -12.58
C THR A 28 22.16 12.49 -13.61
N SER A 29 23.25 11.73 -13.72
CA SER A 29 24.32 12.00 -14.69
C SER A 29 23.96 11.47 -16.07
N LEU A 30 23.24 12.26 -16.86
CA LEU A 30 22.95 11.98 -18.27
C LEU A 30 23.93 12.67 -19.22
N GLN A 31 24.10 12.06 -20.39
CA GLN A 31 24.64 12.72 -21.58
C GLN A 31 23.49 13.30 -22.38
N TYR A 32 23.72 14.45 -23.01
CA TYR A 32 22.72 15.13 -23.83
C TYR A 32 23.22 15.28 -25.26
N PHE A 33 22.39 14.87 -26.22
CA PHE A 33 22.64 15.10 -27.64
C PHE A 33 21.51 15.94 -28.22
N GLU A 34 21.86 17.07 -28.82
CA GLU A 34 20.92 17.90 -29.57
C GLU A 34 21.09 17.67 -31.08
N THR A 35 19.99 17.31 -31.75
CA THR A 35 19.97 17.10 -33.20
C THR A 35 20.21 18.42 -33.94
N PRO A 36 21.11 18.48 -34.93
CA PRO A 36 21.38 19.69 -35.70
C PRO A 36 20.16 20.30 -36.40
N THR A 37 19.29 19.46 -36.98
CA THR A 37 18.20 19.92 -37.83
C THR A 37 17.00 20.38 -37.01
N ASP A 38 16.37 19.46 -36.29
CA ASP A 38 15.10 19.71 -35.61
C ASP A 38 15.27 20.12 -34.14
N ARG A 39 16.52 20.24 -33.64
CA ARG A 39 16.84 20.71 -32.27
C ARG A 39 16.20 19.89 -31.13
N TRP A 40 15.94 18.60 -31.37
CA TRP A 40 15.51 17.61 -30.38
C TRP A 40 16.67 17.29 -29.45
N ILE A 41 16.39 17.20 -28.15
CA ILE A 41 17.40 16.84 -27.15
C ILE A 41 17.10 15.45 -26.60
N PHE A 42 18.06 14.54 -26.74
CA PHE A 42 18.03 13.20 -26.16
C PHE A 42 18.88 13.17 -24.89
N GLY A 43 18.27 12.85 -23.75
CA GLY A 43 18.97 12.53 -22.50
C GLY A 43 19.21 11.03 -22.40
N PHE A 44 20.47 10.60 -22.31
CA PHE A 44 20.80 9.17 -22.33
C PHE A 44 22.01 8.81 -21.48
N GLN A 45 22.17 7.51 -21.22
CA GLN A 45 23.34 6.94 -20.58
C GLN A 45 23.72 5.60 -21.24
N LYS A 46 25.01 5.39 -21.47
CA LYS A 46 25.53 4.15 -22.05
C LYS A 46 25.93 3.15 -20.96
N PHE A 47 25.53 1.90 -21.15
CA PHE A 47 25.85 0.74 -20.31
C PHE A 47 26.27 -0.43 -21.19
N GLY A 48 27.57 -0.52 -21.46
CA GLY A 48 28.09 -1.49 -22.44
C GLY A 48 27.41 -1.30 -23.79
N LYS A 49 26.70 -2.33 -24.26
CA LYS A 49 25.99 -2.34 -25.56
C LYS A 49 24.67 -1.56 -25.56
N VAL A 50 24.14 -1.23 -24.37
CA VAL A 50 22.83 -0.61 -24.24
C VAL A 50 22.98 0.89 -24.06
N THR A 51 22.26 1.64 -24.89
CA THR A 51 22.03 3.07 -24.69
C THR A 51 20.63 3.24 -24.10
N LEU A 52 20.59 3.60 -22.81
CA LEU A 52 19.35 3.90 -22.09
C LEU A 52 18.99 5.37 -22.32
N LEU A 53 17.86 5.62 -22.97
CA LEU A 53 17.29 6.95 -23.15
C LEU A 53 16.27 7.21 -22.03
N ALA A 54 16.48 8.30 -21.30
CA ALA A 54 15.62 8.71 -20.21
C ALA A 54 14.41 9.46 -20.78
N LEU A 55 13.23 8.84 -20.72
CA LEU A 55 11.96 9.42 -21.19
C LEU A 55 11.97 9.71 -22.69
N GLU A 56 11.00 10.47 -23.17
CA GLU A 56 10.99 10.99 -24.53
C GLU A 56 11.91 12.22 -24.67
N PRO A 57 12.39 12.55 -25.88
CA PRO A 57 13.23 13.72 -26.11
C PRO A 57 12.52 15.03 -25.73
N LEU A 58 13.29 16.08 -25.43
CA LEU A 58 12.74 17.44 -25.41
C LEU A 58 12.61 17.90 -26.86
N ILE A 59 11.38 18.15 -27.29
CA ILE A 59 11.03 18.53 -28.65
C ILE A 59 10.68 20.03 -28.66
N PRO A 60 11.39 20.86 -29.45
CA PRO A 60 11.03 22.27 -29.59
C PRO A 60 9.67 22.38 -30.25
N GLU A 61 8.74 23.03 -29.54
CA GLU A 61 7.35 23.23 -29.94
C GLU A 61 6.54 21.93 -30.08
N SER A 62 5.23 22.03 -29.89
CA SER A 62 4.37 20.86 -30.09
C SER A 62 4.52 20.40 -31.52
N PRO A 63 4.60 19.10 -31.80
CA PRO A 63 4.32 18.66 -33.14
C PRO A 63 2.83 18.89 -33.41
N THR A 64 2.48 20.12 -33.82
CA THR A 64 1.17 20.48 -34.40
C THR A 64 1.03 19.95 -35.82
N GLY A 65 1.97 19.11 -36.26
CA GLY A 65 1.98 18.45 -37.54
C GLY A 65 1.09 17.22 -37.62
N SER A 66 0.84 16.80 -38.86
CA SER A 66 0.20 15.52 -39.15
C SER A 66 0.96 14.35 -38.51
N GLU A 67 0.32 13.19 -38.38
CA GLU A 67 1.00 11.99 -37.90
C GLU A 67 2.22 11.61 -38.76
N ALA A 68 2.12 11.78 -40.08
CA ALA A 68 3.22 11.53 -41.01
C ALA A 68 4.41 12.47 -40.77
N GLU A 69 4.13 13.73 -40.44
CA GLU A 69 5.17 14.72 -40.12
C GLU A 69 5.88 14.38 -38.81
N ARG A 70 5.12 13.97 -37.77
CA ARG A 70 5.69 13.48 -36.51
C ARG A 70 6.63 12.31 -36.71
N LEU A 71 6.23 11.37 -37.58
CA LEU A 71 7.02 10.19 -37.90
C LEU A 71 8.31 10.58 -38.63
N SER A 72 8.20 11.41 -39.67
CA SER A 72 9.34 11.88 -40.46
C SER A 72 10.35 12.69 -39.64
N ASN A 73 9.86 13.58 -38.76
CA ASN A 73 10.72 14.37 -37.87
C ASN A 73 11.46 13.46 -36.88
N PHE A 74 10.78 12.46 -36.31
CA PHE A 74 11.44 11.47 -35.47
C PHE A 74 12.46 10.64 -36.25
N GLU A 75 12.14 10.13 -37.44
CA GLU A 75 13.06 9.35 -38.26
C GLU A 75 14.34 10.12 -38.60
N ARG A 76 14.22 11.42 -38.86
CA ARG A 76 15.37 12.31 -39.09
C ARG A 76 16.19 12.50 -37.81
N ALA A 77 15.56 12.94 -36.73
CA ALA A 77 16.20 13.14 -35.42
C ALA A 77 16.88 11.86 -34.90
N TRP A 78 16.21 10.71 -35.08
CA TRP A 78 16.71 9.40 -34.67
C TRP A 78 17.90 8.95 -35.50
N ARG A 79 17.91 9.23 -36.80
CA ARG A 79 19.07 8.97 -37.66
C ARG A 79 20.28 9.78 -37.23
N GLU A 80 20.11 11.09 -37.03
CA GLU A 80 21.18 11.98 -36.56
C GLU A 80 21.72 11.52 -35.21
N PHE A 81 20.85 11.12 -34.28
CA PHE A 81 21.26 10.53 -33.01
C PHE A 81 22.04 9.22 -33.20
N ARG A 82 21.57 8.29 -34.05
CA ARG A 82 22.24 7.00 -34.27
C ARG A 82 23.60 7.16 -34.96
N GLU A 83 23.73 8.08 -35.89
CA GLU A 83 25.01 8.37 -36.55
C GLU A 83 26.04 8.92 -35.54
N ALA A 84 25.62 9.81 -34.64
CA ALA A 84 26.50 10.41 -33.65
C ALA A 84 26.81 9.48 -32.45
N VAL A 85 25.81 8.74 -31.96
CA VAL A 85 25.91 7.96 -30.72
C VAL A 85 26.25 6.49 -30.98
N GLN A 86 25.93 5.97 -32.17
CA GLN A 86 26.18 4.59 -32.60
C GLN A 86 25.73 3.52 -31.59
N PRO A 87 24.44 3.50 -31.19
CA PRO A 87 23.96 2.51 -30.22
C PRO A 87 23.83 1.11 -30.85
N GLU A 88 24.30 0.07 -30.17
CA GLU A 88 24.00 -1.33 -30.55
C GLU A 88 22.56 -1.71 -30.18
N ILE A 89 22.14 -1.34 -28.96
CA ILE A 89 20.78 -1.52 -28.45
C ILE A 89 20.30 -0.19 -27.88
N SER A 90 19.09 0.24 -28.23
CA SER A 90 18.46 1.44 -27.69
C SER A 90 17.26 1.07 -26.84
N ALA A 91 17.12 1.69 -25.67
CA ALA A 91 15.93 1.54 -24.85
C ALA A 91 15.45 2.88 -24.30
N PHE A 92 14.25 3.30 -24.69
CA PHE A 92 13.55 4.44 -24.09
C PHE A 92 12.80 3.97 -22.86
N ILE A 93 13.07 4.62 -21.72
CA ILE A 93 12.49 4.26 -20.43
C ILE A 93 11.45 5.31 -20.03
N ALA A 94 10.24 4.85 -19.69
CA ALA A 94 9.13 5.66 -19.18
C ALA A 94 8.60 6.75 -20.12
N VAL A 95 8.40 6.39 -21.39
CA VAL A 95 7.74 7.25 -22.39
C VAL A 95 6.22 7.17 -22.30
N TYR A 96 5.52 8.25 -22.66
CA TYR A 96 4.06 8.30 -22.70
C TYR A 96 3.49 7.69 -23.99
N THR A 97 2.16 7.45 -23.99
CA THR A 97 1.45 6.84 -25.12
C THR A 97 1.71 7.56 -26.46
N PRO A 98 1.63 8.90 -26.57
CA PRO A 98 1.80 9.58 -27.85
C PRO A 98 3.17 9.36 -28.49
N PHE A 99 4.24 9.33 -27.69
CA PHE A 99 5.59 9.08 -28.21
C PHE A 99 5.85 7.60 -28.43
N LYS A 100 5.30 6.73 -27.58
CA LYS A 100 5.35 5.28 -27.78
C LYS A 100 4.80 4.87 -29.15
N GLU A 101 3.74 5.50 -29.64
CA GLU A 101 3.19 5.22 -30.97
C GLU A 101 4.17 5.53 -32.10
N VAL A 102 4.93 6.63 -31.97
CA VAL A 102 6.02 6.98 -32.90
C VAL A 102 7.12 5.92 -32.87
N LEU A 103 7.52 5.50 -31.67
CA LEU A 103 8.53 4.44 -31.50
C LEU A 103 8.06 3.09 -32.08
N PHE A 104 6.82 2.71 -31.82
CA PHE A 104 6.23 1.47 -32.34
C PHE A 104 6.29 1.43 -33.87
N LYS A 105 5.90 2.53 -34.54
CA LYS A 105 5.97 2.66 -36.00
C LYS A 105 7.41 2.63 -36.54
N ASN A 106 8.38 2.99 -35.71
CA ASN A 106 9.81 2.91 -35.97
C ASN A 106 10.45 1.59 -35.51
N GLN A 107 9.66 0.50 -35.46
CA GLN A 107 10.13 -0.86 -35.16
C GLN A 107 10.70 -1.05 -33.75
N PHE A 108 10.31 -0.22 -32.79
CA PHE A 108 10.58 -0.51 -31.38
C PHE A 108 9.58 -1.55 -30.85
N GLN A 109 10.08 -2.47 -30.03
CA GLN A 109 9.26 -3.33 -29.21
C GLN A 109 8.83 -2.59 -27.95
N THR A 110 7.55 -2.60 -27.63
CA THR A 110 7.01 -1.78 -26.53
C THR A 110 6.39 -2.64 -25.44
N LEU A 111 6.67 -2.27 -24.19
CA LEU A 111 6.17 -2.92 -22.99
C LEU A 111 5.59 -1.87 -22.07
N ARG A 112 4.33 -2.04 -21.66
CA ARG A 112 3.73 -1.16 -20.66
C ARG A 112 4.28 -1.51 -19.28
N ILE A 113 4.87 -0.54 -18.60
CA ILE A 113 5.55 -0.70 -17.30
C ILE A 113 4.89 0.06 -16.14
N GLY A 114 4.00 1.00 -16.44
CA GLY A 114 3.35 1.82 -15.43
C GLY A 114 2.16 2.61 -15.95
N GLN A 115 1.52 3.34 -15.05
CA GLN A 115 0.53 4.35 -15.36
C GLN A 115 0.71 5.56 -14.43
N GLU A 116 0.35 6.73 -14.92
CA GLU A 116 0.51 7.98 -14.20
C GLU A 116 -0.83 8.75 -14.17
N PRO A 117 -1.38 9.03 -12.98
CA PRO A 117 -2.61 9.76 -12.84
C PRO A 117 -2.39 11.27 -12.92
N TRP A 118 -3.16 11.91 -13.80
CA TRP A 118 -3.20 13.35 -13.99
C TRP A 118 -4.53 13.93 -13.52
N VAL A 119 -4.47 14.91 -12.61
CA VAL A 119 -5.63 15.63 -12.07
C VAL A 119 -5.85 16.91 -12.85
N ASP A 120 -7.11 17.20 -13.17
CA ASP A 120 -7.51 18.50 -13.72
C ASP A 120 -7.58 19.53 -12.58
N LEU A 121 -6.80 20.61 -12.68
CA LEU A 121 -6.72 21.57 -11.59
C LEU A 121 -7.98 22.43 -11.45
N ALA A 122 -8.77 22.56 -12.52
CA ALA A 122 -10.07 23.24 -12.46
C ALA A 122 -11.13 22.46 -11.64
N ASP A 123 -10.95 21.16 -11.45
CA ASP A 123 -11.79 20.29 -10.59
C ASP A 123 -10.91 19.54 -9.57
N CYS A 124 -9.92 20.22 -9.00
CA CYS A 124 -8.91 19.60 -8.13
C CYS A 124 -9.43 19.10 -6.77
N ILE A 125 -10.59 19.60 -6.30
CA ILE A 125 -11.20 19.17 -5.05
C ILE A 125 -12.24 18.09 -5.37
N PRO A 126 -11.98 16.80 -5.11
CA PRO A 126 -12.88 15.74 -5.50
C PRO A 126 -14.24 15.90 -4.82
N THR A 127 -15.32 16.04 -5.59
CA THR A 127 -16.71 16.18 -5.08
C THR A 127 -17.45 14.83 -5.02
N GLY A 128 -18.68 14.80 -4.49
CA GLY A 128 -19.54 13.59 -4.47
C GLY A 128 -19.01 12.43 -3.61
N ASN A 129 -19.59 11.24 -3.80
CA ASN A 129 -19.29 10.04 -3.01
C ASN A 129 -17.85 9.53 -3.22
N ALA A 130 -17.36 9.54 -4.46
CA ALA A 130 -16.01 9.10 -4.78
C ALA A 130 -14.93 9.98 -4.10
N GLY A 131 -15.17 11.28 -3.92
CA GLY A 131 -14.26 12.18 -3.20
C GLY A 131 -14.39 12.17 -1.67
N LYS A 132 -15.41 11.50 -1.12
CA LYS A 132 -15.73 11.51 0.33
C LYS A 132 -14.54 11.06 1.18
N GLY A 133 -13.77 10.08 0.70
CA GLY A 133 -12.60 9.58 1.39
C GLY A 133 -11.51 10.63 1.56
N VAL A 134 -11.18 11.39 0.51
CA VAL A 134 -10.15 12.45 0.59
C VAL A 134 -10.64 13.59 1.47
N ARG A 135 -11.86 14.08 1.25
CA ARG A 135 -12.43 15.16 2.07
C ARG A 135 -12.54 14.79 3.55
N GLY A 136 -12.92 13.53 3.84
CA GLY A 136 -12.97 13.01 5.20
C GLY A 136 -11.60 12.97 5.88
N ALA A 137 -10.57 12.52 5.15
CA ALA A 137 -9.19 12.49 5.64
C ALA A 137 -8.62 13.91 5.86
N ARG A 138 -8.83 14.82 4.90
CA ARG A 138 -8.50 16.25 5.04
C ARG A 138 -9.15 16.85 6.29
N ASN A 139 -10.47 16.68 6.44
CA ASN A 139 -11.20 17.23 7.58
C ASN A 139 -10.81 16.57 8.90
N GLN A 140 -10.27 15.35 8.88
CA GLN A 140 -9.70 14.72 10.07
C GLN A 140 -8.38 15.39 10.46
N ALA A 141 -7.47 15.60 9.51
CA ALA A 141 -6.19 16.27 9.75
C ALA A 141 -6.40 17.72 10.26
N LEU A 142 -7.30 18.48 9.63
CA LEU A 142 -7.65 19.83 10.07
C LEU A 142 -8.20 19.86 11.51
N ARG A 143 -9.10 18.94 11.86
CA ARG A 143 -9.62 18.84 13.25
C ARG A 143 -8.58 18.39 14.27
N ALA A 144 -7.56 17.67 13.82
CA ALA A 144 -6.40 17.32 14.65
C ALA A 144 -5.38 18.46 14.75
N GLY A 145 -5.67 19.63 14.15
CA GLY A 145 -4.84 20.82 14.19
C GLY A 145 -3.64 20.80 13.23
N VAL A 146 -3.68 19.95 12.19
CA VAL A 146 -2.65 19.98 11.14
C VAL A 146 -2.87 21.19 10.25
N THR A 147 -1.80 21.94 9.98
CA THR A 147 -1.77 23.04 9.02
C THR A 147 -0.80 22.73 7.88
N VAL A 148 -1.06 23.29 6.71
CA VAL A 148 -0.15 23.23 5.56
C VAL A 148 0.21 24.66 5.15
N GLU A 149 1.50 24.90 4.95
CA GLU A 149 1.99 26.18 4.44
C GLU A 149 2.88 25.97 3.21
N GLU A 150 2.82 26.92 2.29
CA GLU A 150 3.75 26.94 1.16
C GLU A 150 5.02 27.73 1.50
N TRP A 151 6.16 27.09 1.27
CA TRP A 151 7.47 27.71 1.29
C TRP A 151 7.93 27.99 -0.14
N THR A 152 8.12 29.28 -0.43
CA THR A 152 8.75 29.71 -1.68
C THR A 152 10.25 29.41 -1.62
N ALA A 153 10.89 29.31 -2.78
CA ALA A 153 12.34 29.19 -2.87
C ALA A 153 13.06 30.29 -2.08
N GLU A 154 12.51 31.52 -2.12
CA GLU A 154 13.04 32.65 -1.35
C GLU A 154 13.00 32.41 0.16
N LYS A 155 11.87 31.93 0.69
CA LYS A 155 11.72 31.62 2.12
C LYS A 155 12.70 30.52 2.56
N ILE A 156 12.97 29.53 1.70
CA ILE A 156 13.92 28.46 2.00
C ILE A 156 15.36 29.00 1.98
N ARG A 157 15.71 29.78 0.96
CA ARG A 157 17.04 30.37 0.81
C ARG A 157 17.42 31.32 1.94
N THR A 158 16.44 32.09 2.43
CA THR A 158 16.64 33.09 3.50
C THR A 158 16.66 32.50 4.90
N ASP A 159 16.26 31.23 5.07
CA ASP A 159 16.22 30.56 6.36
C ASP A 159 16.81 29.13 6.26
N PRO A 160 18.10 28.97 6.61
CA PRO A 160 18.77 27.67 6.57
C PRO A 160 18.08 26.57 7.39
N GLN A 161 17.28 26.92 8.41
CA GLN A 161 16.56 25.93 9.21
C GLN A 161 15.45 25.24 8.40
N LYS A 162 14.86 25.92 7.41
CA LYS A 162 13.85 25.35 6.52
C LYS A 162 14.44 24.29 5.60
N GLU A 163 15.58 24.59 4.97
CA GLU A 163 16.31 23.62 4.16
C GLU A 163 16.74 22.41 5.00
N ALA A 164 17.32 22.66 6.19
CA ALA A 164 17.73 21.60 7.10
C ALA A 164 16.53 20.70 7.49
N ALA A 165 15.37 21.28 7.80
CA ALA A 165 14.17 20.52 8.13
C ALA A 165 13.71 19.59 7.00
N ILE A 166 13.74 20.04 5.74
CA ILE A 166 13.38 19.21 4.58
C ILE A 166 14.40 18.09 4.39
N ARG A 167 15.70 18.40 4.47
CA ARG A 167 16.77 17.39 4.37
C ARG A 167 16.69 16.35 5.47
N ASP A 168 16.34 16.77 6.69
CA ASP A 168 16.15 15.87 7.83
C ASP A 168 14.96 14.93 7.63
N LEU A 169 13.82 15.44 7.17
CA LEU A 169 12.65 14.62 6.83
C LEU A 169 12.99 13.60 5.73
N TYR A 170 13.68 14.05 4.68
CA TYR A 170 14.10 13.18 3.58
C TYR A 170 15.05 12.08 4.06
N ARG A 171 16.03 12.42 4.91
CA ARG A 171 16.94 11.45 5.53
C ARG A 171 16.19 10.42 6.39
N LEU A 172 15.30 10.87 7.27
CA LEU A 172 14.50 9.99 8.13
C LEU A 172 13.56 9.08 7.33
N TRP A 173 13.03 9.58 6.21
CA TRP A 173 12.23 8.77 5.30
C TRP A 173 13.08 7.72 4.59
N LYS A 174 14.26 8.11 4.09
CA LYS A 174 15.20 7.23 3.40
C LYS A 174 15.69 6.08 4.29
N GLU A 175 15.99 6.36 5.56
CA GLU A 175 16.45 5.34 6.52
C GLU A 175 15.42 4.23 6.78
N ARG A 176 14.14 4.39 6.41
CA ARG A 176 13.12 3.34 6.58
C ARG A 176 13.10 2.31 5.48
N ASN A 177 13.62 2.62 4.29
CA ASN A 177 13.50 1.75 3.15
C ASN A 177 14.68 0.77 3.14
N LEU A 178 14.39 -0.54 3.19
CA LEU A 178 15.41 -1.59 3.13
C LEU A 178 16.24 -1.51 1.85
N ILE A 179 15.59 -1.16 0.74
CA ILE A 179 16.22 -0.98 -0.56
C ILE A 179 16.02 0.47 -0.96
N HIS A 180 17.13 1.16 -1.22
CA HIS A 180 17.13 2.48 -1.80
C HIS A 180 17.53 2.39 -3.26
N ILE A 181 16.68 2.94 -4.14
CA ILE A 181 16.96 3.10 -5.56
C ILE A 181 17.16 4.60 -5.79
N GLY A 182 18.31 5.00 -6.35
CA GLY A 182 18.68 6.41 -6.40
C GLY A 182 19.40 6.84 -7.67
N GLY A 183 19.50 5.96 -8.66
CA GLY A 183 20.10 6.27 -9.95
C GLY A 183 19.05 6.41 -11.04
N PHE A 184 19.44 7.06 -12.13
CA PHE A 184 18.63 7.20 -13.35
C PHE A 184 17.27 7.84 -13.03
N LEU A 185 16.14 7.26 -13.48
CA LEU A 185 14.80 7.85 -13.28
C LEU A 185 14.28 7.83 -11.84
N ASN A 186 15.00 7.23 -10.89
CA ASN A 186 14.67 7.25 -9.45
C ASN A 186 15.64 8.13 -8.65
N ALA A 187 16.44 8.97 -9.32
CA ALA A 187 17.24 9.94 -8.61
C ALA A 187 16.33 10.98 -7.95
N THR A 188 16.62 11.29 -6.67
CA THR A 188 15.80 12.22 -5.88
C THR A 188 16.72 13.12 -5.06
N ASP A 189 16.58 14.43 -5.25
CA ASP A 189 17.13 15.46 -4.38
C ASP A 189 16.04 16.51 -4.12
N PRO A 190 15.50 16.58 -2.89
CA PRO A 190 14.44 17.51 -2.58
C PRO A 190 14.88 18.97 -2.71
N MET A 191 16.18 19.31 -2.83
CA MET A 191 16.68 20.69 -2.91
C MET A 191 17.31 21.09 -4.26
N ALA A 192 17.50 20.15 -5.20
CA ALA A 192 18.02 20.46 -6.54
C ALA A 192 17.13 21.44 -7.32
N HIS A 193 17.68 22.54 -7.85
CA HIS A 193 16.87 23.58 -8.51
C HIS A 193 15.65 24.05 -7.69
N ALA A 194 15.85 24.30 -6.40
CA ALA A 194 14.77 24.75 -5.52
C ALA A 194 14.09 26.04 -6.00
N GLU A 195 14.79 26.88 -6.77
CA GLU A 195 14.30 28.13 -7.34
C GLU A 195 13.09 27.99 -8.27
N CYS A 196 12.90 26.82 -8.90
CA CYS A 196 11.77 26.59 -9.81
C CYS A 196 10.67 25.70 -9.22
N ARG A 197 10.88 25.17 -8.01
CA ARG A 197 9.96 24.22 -7.36
C ARG A 197 9.17 24.88 -6.25
N ARG A 198 8.02 24.29 -5.92
CA ARG A 198 7.13 24.74 -4.85
C ARG A 198 7.10 23.70 -3.74
N TYR A 199 7.13 24.15 -2.50
CA TYR A 199 7.24 23.29 -1.33
C TYR A 199 6.05 23.50 -0.41
N PHE A 200 5.37 22.42 -0.05
CA PHE A 200 4.23 22.43 0.86
C PHE A 200 4.58 21.65 2.11
N ILE A 201 4.44 22.28 3.27
CA ILE A 201 4.93 21.73 4.54
C ILE A 201 3.75 21.49 5.48
N ALA A 202 3.62 20.27 5.99
CA ALA A 202 2.62 19.92 6.99
C ALA A 202 3.19 20.07 8.40
N ARG A 203 2.47 20.81 9.24
CA ARG A 203 2.78 20.96 10.66
C ARG A 203 1.65 20.41 11.51
N SER A 204 2.00 19.62 12.52
CA SER A 204 1.07 19.17 13.55
C SER A 204 0.61 20.33 14.45
N ALA A 205 -0.42 20.10 15.27
CA ALA A 205 -0.94 21.09 16.23
C ALA A 205 0.13 21.66 17.20
N GLY A 206 1.16 20.87 17.50
CA GLY A 206 2.30 21.30 18.32
C GLY A 206 3.40 22.06 17.57
N GLY A 207 3.17 22.44 16.31
CA GLY A 207 4.12 23.20 15.48
C GLY A 207 5.23 22.37 14.81
N ARG A 208 5.37 21.08 15.16
CA ARG A 208 6.35 20.17 14.57
C ARG A 208 6.00 19.85 13.13
N ILE A 209 6.99 19.96 12.23
CA ILE A 209 6.86 19.52 10.83
C ILE A 209 6.75 18.00 10.79
N GLU A 210 5.71 17.48 10.14
CA GLU A 210 5.44 16.05 10.05
C GLU A 210 5.53 15.51 8.62
N GLY A 211 5.66 16.39 7.62
CA GLY A 211 5.98 16.00 6.26
C GLY A 211 5.97 17.17 5.28
N TYR A 212 6.32 16.86 4.03
CA TYR A 212 6.39 17.82 2.95
C TYR A 212 5.91 17.23 1.62
N LEU A 213 5.53 18.11 0.71
CA LEU A 213 5.29 17.83 -0.71
C LEU A 213 6.11 18.78 -1.58
N VAL A 214 6.84 18.25 -2.58
CA VAL A 214 7.51 19.06 -3.63
C VAL A 214 6.71 18.99 -4.92
N ALA A 215 6.38 20.15 -5.49
CA ALA A 215 5.76 20.28 -6.81
C ALA A 215 6.75 20.88 -7.81
N THR A 216 7.01 20.13 -8.87
CA THR A 216 8.01 20.42 -9.90
C THR A 216 7.31 20.82 -11.21
N PRO A 217 7.67 21.94 -11.86
CA PRO A 217 6.92 22.45 -13.01
C PRO A 217 7.18 21.63 -14.27
N VAL A 218 6.12 21.35 -15.04
CA VAL A 218 6.13 20.71 -16.37
C VAL A 218 5.75 21.78 -17.39
N GLY A 219 6.74 22.57 -17.80
CA GLY A 219 6.53 23.85 -18.47
C GLY A 219 5.81 23.78 -19.81
N GLY A 220 6.11 22.78 -20.64
CA GLY A 220 5.56 22.63 -21.99
C GLY A 220 4.07 22.33 -22.07
N ILE A 221 3.43 22.04 -20.92
CA ILE A 221 1.98 21.84 -20.81
C ILE A 221 1.37 22.64 -19.65
N GLN A 222 2.06 23.65 -19.12
CA GLN A 222 1.58 24.51 -18.02
C GLN A 222 1.04 23.70 -16.83
N SER A 223 1.78 22.67 -16.42
CA SER A 223 1.34 21.71 -15.42
C SER A 223 2.42 21.46 -14.38
N TYR A 224 2.14 20.66 -13.36
CA TYR A 224 3.10 20.31 -12.31
C TYR A 224 3.15 18.81 -12.05
N PHE A 225 4.30 18.33 -11.62
CA PHE A 225 4.50 16.98 -11.08
C PHE A 225 4.62 17.07 -9.55
N LEU A 226 3.74 16.39 -8.82
CA LEU A 226 3.87 16.23 -7.37
C LEU A 226 4.86 15.08 -7.10
N GLU A 227 6.14 15.44 -7.00
CA GLU A 227 7.28 14.53 -7.05
C GLU A 227 7.52 13.83 -5.71
N ASP A 228 7.84 14.60 -4.68
CA ASP A 228 8.21 14.08 -3.37
C ASP A 228 7.08 14.30 -2.37
N LEU A 229 6.30 13.27 -2.04
CA LEU A 229 5.37 13.29 -0.90
C LEU A 229 5.95 12.47 0.24
N VAL A 230 6.52 13.17 1.23
CA VAL A 230 7.22 12.56 2.36
C VAL A 230 6.52 12.88 3.67
N LEU A 231 6.27 11.84 4.48
CA LEU A 231 5.63 11.96 5.79
C LEU A 231 6.42 11.15 6.82
N LEU A 232 6.46 11.64 8.05
CA LEU A 232 6.90 10.87 9.22
C LEU A 232 5.83 9.84 9.62
N PRO A 233 6.18 8.73 10.32
CA PRO A 233 5.21 7.68 10.69
C PRO A 233 4.18 8.16 11.71
N HIS A 234 4.57 9.14 12.51
CA HIS A 234 3.72 9.77 13.51
C HIS A 234 2.97 10.98 12.94
N ALA A 235 3.04 11.21 11.62
CA ALA A 235 2.20 12.21 10.96
C ALA A 235 0.73 11.87 11.19
N CYS A 236 -0.07 12.92 11.41
CA CYS A 236 -1.49 12.71 11.63
C CYS A 236 -2.15 12.01 10.44
N ARG A 237 -3.16 11.17 10.75
CA ARG A 237 -3.96 10.56 9.69
C ARG A 237 -4.66 11.65 8.88
N GLY A 238 -4.47 11.61 7.56
CA GLY A 238 -5.02 12.59 6.63
C GLY A 238 -4.05 13.68 6.18
N SER A 239 -2.85 13.75 6.75
CA SER A 239 -1.85 14.78 6.39
C SER A 239 -1.37 14.65 4.94
N ALA A 240 -1.31 13.42 4.41
CA ALA A 240 -1.03 13.18 2.99
C ALA A 240 -2.10 13.84 2.10
N GLU A 241 -3.38 13.57 2.39
CA GLU A 241 -4.50 14.11 1.65
C GLU A 241 -4.62 15.63 1.78
N LEU A 242 -4.33 16.18 2.96
CA LEU A 242 -4.28 17.61 3.19
C LEU A 242 -3.15 18.26 2.37
N LEU A 243 -1.91 17.76 2.46
CA LEU A 243 -0.77 18.26 1.67
C LEU A 243 -1.07 18.27 0.17
N THR A 244 -1.56 17.14 -0.35
CA THR A 244 -1.87 17.03 -1.78
C THR A 244 -2.99 17.99 -2.19
N LEU A 245 -4.08 18.10 -1.42
CA LEU A 245 -5.18 19.01 -1.79
C LEU A 245 -4.78 20.48 -1.72
N GLU A 246 -4.08 20.90 -0.67
CA GLU A 246 -3.63 22.29 -0.54
C GLU A 246 -2.60 22.64 -1.64
N ALA A 247 -1.74 21.67 -2.02
CA ALA A 247 -0.86 21.83 -3.18
C ALA A 247 -1.66 22.00 -4.48
N LEU A 248 -2.64 21.13 -4.77
CA LEU A 248 -3.44 21.23 -6.00
C LEU A 248 -4.20 22.56 -6.08
N VAL A 249 -4.79 23.02 -4.97
CA VAL A 249 -5.48 24.32 -4.91
C VAL A 249 -4.51 25.47 -5.20
N SER A 250 -3.36 25.51 -4.53
CA SER A 250 -2.36 26.56 -4.73
C SER A 250 -1.75 26.54 -6.14
N LEU A 251 -1.64 25.36 -6.76
CA LEU A 251 -1.23 25.21 -8.16
C LEU A 251 -2.30 25.76 -9.12
N HIS A 252 -3.58 25.46 -8.87
CA HIS A 252 -4.69 25.99 -9.65
C HIS A 252 -4.73 27.53 -9.62
N GLU A 253 -4.57 28.12 -8.43
CA GLU A 253 -4.54 29.58 -8.23
C GLU A 253 -3.39 30.25 -8.98
N SER A 254 -2.27 29.53 -9.20
CA SER A 254 -1.15 30.01 -10.01
C SER A 254 -1.35 29.90 -11.54
N GLY A 255 -2.51 29.39 -11.99
CA GLY A 255 -2.86 29.24 -13.40
C GLY A 255 -2.41 27.93 -14.05
N ALA A 256 -1.95 26.95 -13.27
CA ALA A 256 -1.62 25.63 -13.80
C ALA A 256 -2.88 24.86 -14.24
N LYS A 257 -2.75 24.04 -15.29
CA LYS A 257 -3.86 23.29 -15.90
C LYS A 257 -4.03 21.89 -15.32
N LEU A 258 -2.94 21.15 -15.20
CA LEU A 258 -2.95 19.77 -14.71
C LEU A 258 -1.89 19.59 -13.62
N ALA A 259 -2.07 18.54 -12.82
CA ALA A 259 -1.03 18.04 -11.94
C ALA A 259 -0.92 16.52 -12.02
N SER A 260 0.29 16.01 -12.24
CA SER A 260 0.59 14.59 -12.09
C SER A 260 0.80 14.25 -10.62
N LEU A 261 0.23 13.12 -10.18
CA LEU A 261 0.52 12.57 -8.85
C LEU A 261 1.68 11.56 -8.87
N GLY A 262 2.29 11.31 -10.03
CA GLY A 262 3.45 10.44 -10.24
C GLY A 262 3.13 9.01 -10.70
N VAL A 263 4.15 8.34 -11.23
CA VAL A 263 4.04 6.99 -11.82
C VAL A 263 3.72 5.93 -10.76
N VAL A 264 2.76 5.07 -11.08
CA VAL A 264 2.45 3.82 -10.39
C VAL A 264 2.85 2.66 -11.30
N SER A 265 3.64 1.71 -10.81
CA SER A 265 3.95 0.49 -11.56
C SER A 265 2.68 -0.36 -11.75
N VAL A 266 2.53 -0.96 -12.94
CA VAL A 266 1.39 -1.85 -13.21
C VAL A 266 1.58 -3.22 -12.56
N ASN A 267 0.47 -3.81 -12.11
CA ASN A 267 0.45 -5.17 -11.53
C ASN A 267 0.81 -6.26 -12.54
N ALA A 268 0.62 -6.00 -13.84
CA ALA A 268 1.07 -6.86 -14.92
C ALA A 268 1.65 -5.99 -16.03
N MET A 269 2.90 -6.23 -16.37
CA MET A 269 3.53 -5.63 -17.54
C MET A 269 3.09 -6.41 -18.77
N SER A 270 2.52 -5.71 -19.75
CA SER A 270 1.93 -6.31 -20.95
C SER A 270 2.56 -5.72 -22.21
N ALA A 271 2.79 -6.58 -23.20
CA ALA A 271 3.04 -6.12 -24.56
C ALA A 271 1.79 -5.36 -25.07
N ASP A 272 2.02 -4.35 -25.90
CA ASP A 272 0.95 -3.52 -26.44
C ASP A 272 0.82 -3.68 -27.97
N GLY A 273 -0.36 -3.40 -28.52
CA GLY A 273 -0.58 -3.34 -29.97
C GLY A 273 -0.37 -4.64 -30.75
N GLY A 274 -0.58 -5.81 -30.13
CA GLY A 274 -0.47 -7.11 -30.81
C GLY A 274 0.97 -7.60 -31.03
N GLN A 275 1.99 -6.89 -30.53
CA GLN A 275 3.36 -7.39 -30.51
C GLN A 275 3.48 -8.58 -29.55
N SER A 276 4.06 -9.69 -30.00
CA SER A 276 4.44 -10.80 -29.13
C SER A 276 5.85 -10.57 -28.61
N LEU A 277 6.00 -10.38 -27.31
CA LEU A 277 7.32 -10.40 -26.68
C LEU A 277 7.89 -11.83 -26.73
N PRO A 278 9.21 -12.01 -26.71
CA PRO A 278 9.79 -13.34 -26.61
C PRO A 278 9.28 -14.08 -25.34
N PRO A 279 8.99 -15.39 -25.38
CA PRO A 279 8.37 -16.12 -24.27
C PRO A 279 9.11 -16.00 -22.93
N ALA A 280 10.44 -16.01 -22.96
CA ALA A 280 11.26 -15.81 -21.77
C ALA A 280 11.07 -14.43 -21.14
N ILE A 281 10.91 -13.38 -21.97
CA ILE A 281 10.64 -12.02 -21.50
C ILE A 281 9.21 -11.92 -20.96
N GLN A 282 8.22 -12.52 -21.63
CA GLN A 282 6.85 -12.59 -21.12
C GLN A 282 6.80 -13.22 -19.71
N PHE A 283 7.57 -14.28 -19.49
CA PHE A 283 7.66 -14.91 -18.17
C PHE A 283 8.21 -13.93 -17.12
N ILE A 284 9.28 -13.20 -17.45
CA ILE A 284 9.88 -12.20 -16.56
C ILE A 284 8.89 -11.06 -16.27
N THR A 285 8.18 -10.56 -17.29
CA THR A 285 7.25 -9.43 -17.15
C THR A 285 6.04 -9.76 -16.28
N VAL A 286 5.66 -11.03 -16.18
CA VAL A 286 4.59 -11.50 -15.27
C VAL A 286 5.12 -11.66 -13.84
N ARG A 287 6.35 -12.16 -13.65
CA ARG A 287 6.89 -12.49 -12.32
C ARG A 287 7.52 -11.30 -11.59
N LEU A 288 8.18 -10.40 -12.33
CA LEU A 288 8.92 -9.28 -11.77
C LEU A 288 8.04 -8.30 -10.98
N PRO A 289 6.85 -7.88 -11.44
CA PRO A 289 5.98 -6.99 -10.67
C PRO A 289 5.58 -7.59 -9.32
N ALA A 290 5.22 -8.88 -9.29
CA ALA A 290 4.86 -9.59 -8.07
C ALA A 290 6.03 -9.69 -7.07
N LEU A 291 7.27 -9.79 -7.56
CA LEU A 291 8.46 -9.76 -6.72
C LEU A 291 8.71 -8.36 -6.16
N LEU A 292 8.68 -7.33 -7.01
CA LEU A 292 8.90 -5.94 -6.61
C LEU A 292 7.83 -5.45 -5.63
N GLN A 293 6.59 -5.93 -5.76
CA GLN A 293 5.49 -5.62 -4.84
C GLN A 293 5.78 -6.04 -3.38
N LYS A 294 6.64 -7.05 -3.16
CA LYS A 294 7.05 -7.44 -1.80
C LYS A 294 7.92 -6.40 -1.11
N PHE A 295 8.63 -5.58 -1.89
CA PHE A 295 9.52 -4.53 -1.40
C PHE A 295 8.90 -3.13 -1.50
N TYR A 296 7.96 -2.91 -2.42
CA TYR A 296 7.30 -1.63 -2.66
C TYR A 296 5.77 -1.78 -2.73
N ASN A 297 5.05 -1.03 -1.90
CA ASN A 297 3.59 -1.08 -1.84
C ASN A 297 2.91 -0.27 -2.96
N PHE A 298 3.00 -0.76 -4.20
CA PHE A 298 2.39 -0.10 -5.36
C PHE A 298 0.86 0.00 -5.27
N ASN A 299 0.18 -1.04 -4.76
CA ASN A 299 -1.29 -1.06 -4.62
C ASN A 299 -1.82 0.00 -3.66
N GLY A 300 -1.11 0.22 -2.54
CA GLY A 300 -1.46 1.28 -1.60
C GLY A 300 -1.34 2.67 -2.24
N LEU A 301 -0.28 2.89 -3.02
CA LEU A 301 -0.03 4.13 -3.73
C LEU A 301 -1.08 4.37 -4.84
N GLU A 302 -1.41 3.34 -5.62
CA GLU A 302 -2.47 3.39 -6.63
C GLU A 302 -3.81 3.76 -6.00
N THR A 303 -4.18 3.08 -4.92
CA THR A 303 -5.44 3.32 -4.19
C THR A 303 -5.48 4.72 -3.62
N PHE A 304 -4.36 5.23 -3.10
CA PHE A 304 -4.25 6.61 -2.62
C PHE A 304 -4.49 7.60 -3.76
N ARG A 305 -3.76 7.48 -4.88
CA ARG A 305 -3.85 8.39 -6.03
C ARG A 305 -5.23 8.37 -6.70
N LYS A 306 -5.89 7.19 -6.79
CA LYS A 306 -7.27 7.07 -7.31
C LYS A 306 -8.29 7.92 -6.56
N ARG A 307 -8.09 8.16 -5.27
CA ARG A 307 -9.05 8.93 -4.45
C ARG A 307 -9.13 10.41 -4.86
N PHE A 308 -8.10 10.94 -5.53
CA PHE A 308 -8.06 12.31 -6.04
C PHE A 308 -8.79 12.50 -7.37
N LYS A 309 -9.49 11.47 -7.86
CA LYS A 309 -10.21 11.47 -9.15
C LYS A 309 -9.38 12.06 -10.31
N PRO A 310 -8.29 11.39 -10.69
CA PRO A 310 -7.52 11.80 -11.87
C PRO A 310 -8.44 11.90 -13.10
N ARG A 311 -8.27 12.94 -13.90
CA ARG A 311 -8.95 13.14 -15.19
C ARG A 311 -8.63 12.00 -16.14
N HIS A 312 -7.37 11.58 -16.17
CA HIS A 312 -6.92 10.43 -16.95
C HIS A 312 -5.72 9.75 -16.30
N TRP A 313 -5.43 8.55 -16.77
CA TRP A 313 -4.24 7.78 -16.43
C TRP A 313 -3.40 7.61 -17.69
N GLU A 314 -2.26 8.26 -17.75
CA GLU A 314 -1.31 8.15 -18.86
C GLU A 314 -0.52 6.85 -18.73
N ASN A 315 -0.39 6.07 -19.81
CA ASN A 315 0.36 4.82 -19.76
C ASN A 315 1.86 5.08 -19.94
N ILE A 316 2.68 4.35 -19.20
CA ILE A 316 4.13 4.48 -19.19
C ILE A 316 4.74 3.25 -19.84
N PHE A 317 5.64 3.44 -20.81
CA PHE A 317 6.21 2.37 -21.60
C PHE A 317 7.74 2.30 -21.53
N LEU A 318 8.23 1.07 -21.70
CA LEU A 318 9.60 0.72 -22.04
C LEU A 318 9.62 0.32 -23.51
N ALA A 319 10.44 0.98 -24.32
CA ALA A 319 10.56 0.69 -25.75
C ALA A 319 12.00 0.28 -26.09
N VAL A 320 12.20 -0.87 -26.74
CA VAL A 320 13.51 -1.45 -27.05
C VAL A 320 13.67 -1.66 -28.55
N GLN A 321 14.83 -1.27 -29.09
CA GLN A 321 15.22 -1.53 -30.46
C GLN A 321 16.63 -2.13 -30.51
N ASN A 322 16.78 -3.21 -31.27
CA ASN A 322 18.04 -3.88 -31.55
C ASN A 322 18.56 -3.42 -32.92
N HIS A 323 19.76 -2.84 -32.98
CA HIS A 323 20.37 -2.37 -34.24
C HIS A 323 21.37 -3.37 -34.83
N HIS A 324 21.54 -4.55 -34.23
CA HIS A 324 22.51 -5.53 -34.70
C HIS A 324 22.12 -6.14 -36.06
N PRO A 325 23.03 -6.18 -37.05
CA PRO A 325 22.73 -6.65 -38.42
C PRO A 325 22.29 -8.13 -38.46
N ASP A 326 22.90 -9.00 -37.66
CA ASP A 326 22.56 -10.44 -37.64
C ASP A 326 21.23 -10.79 -36.94
N ARG A 327 20.44 -9.81 -36.48
CA ARG A 327 19.19 -10.03 -35.72
C ARG A 327 19.30 -11.15 -34.66
N ARG A 328 20.37 -11.14 -33.84
CA ARG A 328 20.38 -11.94 -32.59
C ARG A 328 19.04 -11.72 -31.89
N SER A 329 18.39 -12.80 -31.44
CA SER A 329 16.96 -12.78 -31.04
C SER A 329 16.64 -11.57 -30.16
N ASP A 330 15.54 -10.87 -30.41
CA ASP A 330 15.12 -9.70 -29.62
C ASP A 330 15.08 -9.95 -28.11
N ALA A 331 14.91 -11.21 -27.69
CA ALA A 331 15.04 -11.64 -26.31
C ALA A 331 16.38 -11.24 -25.68
N TRP A 332 17.47 -11.32 -26.44
CA TRP A 332 18.81 -10.98 -25.99
C TRP A 332 18.97 -9.46 -25.79
N ALA A 333 18.38 -8.66 -26.69
CA ALA A 333 18.34 -7.21 -26.51
C ALA A 333 17.57 -6.84 -25.24
N TRP A 334 16.41 -7.46 -25.00
CA TRP A 334 15.65 -7.29 -23.76
C TRP A 334 16.45 -7.69 -22.52
N LEU A 335 17.16 -8.84 -22.53
CA LEU A 335 17.98 -9.27 -21.40
C LEU A 335 19.10 -8.27 -21.10
N HIS A 336 19.75 -7.71 -22.13
CA HIS A 336 20.74 -6.67 -21.96
C HIS A 336 20.16 -5.39 -21.37
N VAL A 337 18.97 -4.98 -21.82
CA VAL A 337 18.26 -3.81 -21.26
C VAL A 337 17.90 -4.05 -19.81
N LEU A 338 17.27 -5.18 -19.47
CA LEU A 338 16.94 -5.51 -18.08
C LEU A 338 18.19 -5.59 -17.19
N GLY A 339 19.28 -6.16 -17.74
CA GLY A 339 20.58 -6.22 -17.06
C GLY A 339 21.22 -4.86 -16.85
N SER A 340 21.04 -3.89 -17.75
CA SER A 340 21.59 -2.53 -17.63
C SER A 340 20.77 -1.62 -16.71
N LEU A 341 19.47 -1.90 -16.51
CA LEU A 341 18.65 -1.17 -15.54
C LEU A 341 19.16 -1.34 -14.10
N LEU A 342 19.66 -2.53 -13.72
CA LEU A 342 20.21 -2.76 -12.38
C LEU A 342 21.35 -1.78 -12.00
N PRO A 343 22.46 -1.69 -12.76
CA PRO A 343 23.51 -0.71 -12.46
C PRO A 343 23.07 0.74 -12.70
N ALA A 344 22.12 1.00 -13.60
CA ALA A 344 21.58 2.35 -13.81
C ALA A 344 20.83 2.88 -12.59
N PHE A 345 19.95 2.05 -12.01
CA PHE A 345 19.14 2.40 -10.85
C PHE A 345 19.91 2.38 -9.51
N ARG A 346 21.10 1.77 -9.49
CA ARG A 346 22.00 1.69 -8.33
C ARG A 346 21.29 1.27 -7.03
N PRO A 347 20.59 0.12 -7.01
CA PRO A 347 19.94 -0.36 -5.80
C PRO A 347 20.98 -0.57 -4.70
N ARG A 348 20.75 -0.01 -3.52
CA ARG A 348 21.59 -0.18 -2.35
C ARG A 348 20.75 -0.73 -1.21
N LEU A 349 21.23 -1.81 -0.60
CA LEU A 349 20.67 -2.32 0.64
C LEU A 349 21.04 -1.35 1.77
N GLN A 350 20.04 -0.85 2.49
CA GLN A 350 20.23 0.04 3.64
C GLN A 350 19.66 -0.63 4.88
N LEU A 351 20.55 -1.27 5.66
CA LEU A 351 20.24 -1.77 6.99
C LEU A 351 20.45 -0.65 8.00
N SER A 352 19.48 0.26 8.10
CA SER A 352 19.54 1.31 9.12
C SER A 352 19.22 0.74 10.51
N ARG A 353 19.75 1.37 11.57
CA ARG A 353 19.38 1.00 12.96
C ARG A 353 17.88 1.08 13.18
N GLN A 354 17.23 2.06 12.56
CA GLN A 354 15.78 2.25 12.67
C GLN A 354 15.01 1.13 11.95
N TRP A 355 15.47 0.70 10.77
CA TRP A 355 14.88 -0.45 10.08
C TRP A 355 15.03 -1.73 10.90
N ILE A 356 16.22 -2.00 11.46
CA ILE A 356 16.46 -3.17 12.32
C ILE A 356 15.53 -3.12 13.54
N ARG A 357 15.42 -1.97 14.19
CA ARG A 357 14.49 -1.77 15.31
C ARG A 357 13.04 -2.04 14.86
N ASP A 358 12.59 -1.45 13.76
CA ASP A 358 11.22 -1.59 13.27
C ASP A 358 10.91 -3.02 12.80
N ALA A 359 11.92 -3.77 12.33
CA ALA A 359 11.81 -5.16 11.92
C ALA A 359 11.84 -6.13 13.10
N VAL A 360 12.63 -5.86 14.14
CA VAL A 360 12.79 -6.73 15.32
C VAL A 360 11.79 -6.39 16.41
N ILE A 361 11.70 -5.12 16.82
CA ILE A 361 10.84 -4.64 17.91
C ILE A 361 9.44 -4.28 17.38
N GLY A 362 9.37 -3.70 16.17
CA GLY A 362 8.10 -3.23 15.61
C GLY A 362 6.99 -4.30 15.50
N PRO A 363 7.27 -5.60 15.32
CA PRO A 363 6.26 -6.64 15.44
C PRO A 363 5.69 -6.79 16.87
N PHE A 364 6.52 -6.68 17.91
CA PHE A 364 6.09 -6.75 19.32
C PHE A 364 5.28 -5.51 19.73
N GLU A 365 5.63 -4.33 19.22
CA GLU A 365 4.83 -3.11 19.46
C GLU A 365 3.47 -3.17 18.74
N ARG A 366 3.41 -3.78 17.55
CA ARG A 366 2.18 -3.85 16.73
C ARG A 366 1.24 -4.99 17.12
N TYR A 367 1.79 -6.12 17.54
CA TYR A 367 1.03 -7.34 17.87
C TYR A 367 1.56 -7.96 19.16
N PRO A 368 1.50 -7.22 20.29
CA PRO A 368 2.09 -7.64 21.55
C PRO A 368 1.55 -8.98 22.06
N ILE A 369 0.25 -9.26 21.85
CA ILE A 369 -0.36 -10.51 22.33
C ILE A 369 0.11 -11.67 21.46
N SER A 370 0.07 -11.55 20.14
CA SER A 370 0.47 -12.63 19.23
C SER A 370 1.92 -13.04 19.44
N TRP A 371 2.83 -12.07 19.56
CA TRP A 371 4.24 -12.33 19.82
C TRP A 371 4.49 -12.79 21.25
N GLY A 372 3.78 -12.23 22.24
CA GLY A 372 3.86 -12.66 23.63
C GLY A 372 3.47 -14.13 23.77
N VAL A 373 2.30 -14.51 23.23
CA VAL A 373 1.82 -15.90 23.20
C VAL A 373 2.82 -16.79 22.46
N GLY A 374 3.25 -16.43 21.25
CA GLY A 374 4.22 -17.23 20.51
C GLY A 374 5.56 -17.43 21.23
N LEU A 375 6.07 -16.40 21.91
CA LEU A 375 7.29 -16.48 22.72
C LEU A 375 7.09 -17.37 23.95
N ILE A 376 5.97 -17.22 24.66
CA ILE A 376 5.62 -18.07 25.81
C ILE A 376 5.48 -19.53 25.36
N SER A 377 4.73 -19.79 24.28
CA SER A 377 4.60 -21.13 23.69
C SER A 377 5.97 -21.74 23.38
N PHE A 378 6.87 -20.98 22.76
CA PHE A 378 8.20 -21.47 22.41
C PHE A 378 9.08 -21.74 23.64
N ILE A 379 9.04 -20.87 24.66
CA ILE A 379 9.75 -21.06 25.92
C ILE A 379 9.22 -22.29 26.66
N CYS A 380 7.90 -22.44 26.79
CA CYS A 380 7.28 -23.62 27.40
C CYS A 380 7.65 -24.89 26.64
N PHE A 381 7.62 -24.86 25.31
CA PHE A 381 7.98 -26.01 24.48
C PHE A 381 9.47 -26.41 24.62
N GLY A 382 10.38 -25.45 24.74
CA GLY A 382 11.80 -25.75 24.93
C GLY A 382 12.15 -26.12 26.37
N ALA A 383 11.76 -25.27 27.34
CA ALA A 383 12.24 -25.34 28.73
C ALA A 383 11.41 -26.27 29.62
N VAL A 384 10.11 -26.46 29.34
CA VAL A 384 9.21 -27.29 30.14
C VAL A 384 8.94 -28.62 29.46
N ASN A 385 8.74 -28.60 28.13
CA ASN A 385 8.40 -29.78 27.34
C ASN A 385 9.62 -30.50 26.74
N HIS A 386 10.83 -29.92 26.82
CA HIS A 386 12.05 -30.50 26.23
C HIS A 386 11.90 -30.90 24.75
N PHE A 387 11.21 -30.07 23.96
CA PHE A 387 10.97 -30.27 22.52
C PHE A 387 10.24 -31.58 22.15
N GLY A 388 9.18 -31.92 22.87
CA GLY A 388 8.34 -33.11 22.61
C GLY A 388 8.54 -34.24 23.61
N HIS A 389 9.37 -34.04 24.64
CA HIS A 389 9.62 -35.00 25.71
C HIS A 389 9.11 -34.45 27.05
N LEU A 390 7.80 -34.27 27.15
CA LEU A 390 7.16 -33.69 28.33
C LEU A 390 7.42 -34.56 29.57
N PRO A 391 8.15 -34.05 30.59
CA PRO A 391 8.41 -34.81 31.80
C PRO A 391 7.16 -34.94 32.67
N ASP A 392 7.03 -36.06 33.38
CA ASP A 392 5.88 -36.31 34.27
C ASP A 392 5.71 -35.23 35.35
N TRP A 393 6.82 -34.71 35.88
CA TRP A 393 6.78 -33.63 36.88
C TRP A 393 6.16 -32.34 36.32
N ALA A 394 6.43 -32.02 35.05
CA ALA A 394 5.92 -30.82 34.39
C ALA A 394 4.42 -30.96 34.14
N LEU A 395 3.98 -32.14 33.70
CA LEU A 395 2.56 -32.46 33.54
C LEU A 395 1.81 -32.38 34.88
N LEU A 396 2.39 -32.90 35.97
CA LEU A 396 1.78 -32.86 37.30
C LEU A 396 1.69 -31.43 37.88
N GLN A 397 2.68 -30.59 37.60
CA GLN A 397 2.78 -29.24 38.15
C GLN A 397 1.98 -28.20 37.35
N PHE A 398 2.01 -28.30 36.01
CA PHE A 398 1.47 -27.30 35.10
C PHE A 398 0.26 -27.78 34.29
N GLY A 399 0.01 -29.09 34.22
CA GLY A 399 -1.20 -29.64 33.62
C GLY A 399 -2.43 -29.28 34.44
N PHE A 400 -3.52 -28.97 33.74
CA PHE A 400 -4.82 -28.81 34.36
C PHE A 400 -5.36 -30.16 34.82
N SER A 401 -5.76 -30.24 36.08
CA SER A 401 -6.46 -31.38 36.66
C SER A 401 -7.63 -30.86 37.48
N GLY A 402 -8.80 -31.50 37.32
CA GLY A 402 -9.98 -31.16 38.10
C GLY A 402 -9.80 -31.31 39.61
N ASP A 403 -8.79 -32.07 40.05
CA ASP A 403 -8.46 -32.29 41.46
C ASP A 403 -7.48 -31.22 42.01
N ALA A 404 -7.01 -30.28 41.17
CA ALA A 404 -6.13 -29.21 41.62
C ALA A 404 -6.85 -28.27 42.61
N PRO A 405 -6.17 -27.69 43.61
CA PRO A 405 -6.78 -26.68 44.46
C PRO A 405 -7.27 -25.48 43.65
N PHE A 406 -8.44 -24.92 43.98
CA PHE A 406 -9.05 -23.81 43.23
C PHE A 406 -8.11 -22.62 43.00
N GLY A 407 -7.26 -22.28 43.99
CA GLY A 407 -6.27 -21.21 43.85
C GLY A 407 -5.17 -21.47 42.80
N GLN A 408 -5.01 -22.73 42.36
CA GLN A 408 -4.07 -23.14 41.33
C GLN A 408 -4.70 -23.21 39.93
N TRP A 409 -6.03 -23.22 39.82
CA TRP A 409 -6.71 -23.39 38.54
C TRP A 409 -6.29 -22.33 37.54
N PHE A 410 -6.30 -21.05 37.95
CA PHE A 410 -5.99 -19.93 37.06
C PHE A 410 -4.62 -20.06 36.37
N TYR A 411 -3.56 -20.40 37.11
CA TYR A 411 -2.24 -20.52 36.48
C TYR A 411 -2.13 -21.81 35.68
N ARG A 412 -2.69 -22.93 36.17
CA ARG A 412 -2.63 -24.23 35.48
C ARG A 412 -3.34 -24.17 34.14
N THR A 413 -4.49 -23.52 34.09
CA THR A 413 -5.23 -23.26 32.85
C THR A 413 -4.40 -22.53 31.82
N PHE A 414 -3.70 -21.48 32.24
CA PHE A 414 -2.88 -20.72 31.32
C PHE A 414 -1.64 -21.50 30.88
N THR A 415 -1.00 -22.27 31.78
CA THR A 415 0.21 -23.01 31.45
C THR A 415 -0.06 -24.27 30.64
N SER A 416 -1.21 -24.93 30.86
CA SER A 416 -1.58 -26.15 30.16
C SER A 416 -1.69 -25.90 28.67
N ASP A 417 -2.30 -24.80 28.22
CA ASP A 417 -2.42 -24.49 26.78
C ASP A 417 -1.09 -24.45 26.01
N PHE A 418 0.05 -24.40 26.71
CA PHE A 418 1.40 -24.38 26.15
C PHE A 418 2.18 -25.70 26.31
N LEU A 419 1.60 -26.77 26.86
CA LEU A 419 2.27 -28.07 27.06
C LEU A 419 1.99 -29.04 25.91
N TYR A 420 2.51 -28.71 24.72
CA TYR A 420 2.31 -29.51 23.50
C TYR A 420 3.03 -30.87 23.54
N PHE A 421 2.32 -31.99 23.47
CA PHE A 421 2.94 -33.33 23.55
C PHE A 421 3.90 -33.64 22.39
N GLU A 422 3.62 -33.13 21.19
CA GLU A 422 4.38 -33.45 19.99
C GLU A 422 4.90 -32.21 19.24
N PRO A 423 6.11 -32.26 18.67
CA PRO A 423 6.67 -31.15 17.89
C PRO A 423 5.81 -30.76 16.68
N LEU A 424 5.20 -31.73 15.99
CA LEU A 424 4.35 -31.47 14.84
C LEU A 424 3.07 -30.71 15.25
N HIS A 425 2.47 -31.11 16.37
CA HIS A 425 1.30 -30.44 16.94
C HIS A 425 1.64 -29.00 17.36
N PHE A 426 2.79 -28.79 18.00
CA PHE A 426 3.29 -27.44 18.33
C PHE A 426 3.40 -26.54 17.10
N TRP A 427 4.07 -27.01 16.05
CA TRP A 427 4.29 -26.20 14.85
C TRP A 427 2.99 -25.91 14.09
N PHE A 428 2.09 -26.88 14.00
CA PHE A 428 0.82 -26.70 13.30
C PHE A 428 -0.14 -25.80 14.08
N THR A 429 -0.45 -26.15 15.33
CA THR A 429 -1.42 -25.43 16.17
C THR A 429 -0.87 -24.08 16.61
N GLY A 430 0.39 -24.02 17.05
CA GLY A 430 1.04 -22.78 17.49
C GLY A 430 1.18 -21.74 16.37
N ALA A 431 1.63 -22.15 15.18
CA ALA A 431 1.73 -21.22 14.05
C ALA A 431 0.35 -20.70 13.60
N PHE A 432 -0.66 -21.58 13.55
CA PHE A 432 -2.01 -21.18 13.17
C PHE A 432 -2.64 -20.24 14.22
N LEU A 433 -2.42 -20.51 15.50
CA LEU A 433 -2.88 -19.67 16.60
C LEU A 433 -2.27 -18.27 16.54
N ILE A 434 -0.96 -18.15 16.30
CA ILE A 434 -0.28 -16.86 16.13
C ILE A 434 -0.89 -16.07 14.96
N VAL A 435 -1.22 -16.73 13.85
CA VAL A 435 -1.85 -16.09 12.69
C VAL A 435 -3.25 -15.56 13.04
N LEU A 436 -4.06 -16.34 13.77
CA LEU A 436 -5.41 -15.94 14.18
C LEU A 436 -5.41 -14.85 15.25
N LEU A 437 -4.49 -14.91 16.23
CA LEU A 437 -4.29 -13.85 17.22
C LEU A 437 -3.88 -12.54 16.54
N ARG A 438 -2.97 -12.63 15.56
CA ARG A 438 -2.53 -11.45 14.79
C ARG A 438 -3.69 -10.83 14.01
N TRP A 439 -4.56 -11.66 13.44
CA TRP A 439 -5.79 -11.18 12.81
C TRP A 439 -6.71 -10.49 13.83
N THR A 440 -6.85 -11.05 15.03
CA THR A 440 -7.71 -10.51 16.09
C THR A 440 -7.21 -9.16 16.59
N GLU A 441 -5.91 -9.04 16.90
CA GLU A 441 -5.27 -7.77 17.29
C GLU A 441 -5.36 -6.70 16.20
N ARG A 442 -5.38 -7.11 14.92
CA ARG A 442 -5.54 -6.17 13.80
C ARG A 442 -6.98 -5.64 13.66
N THR A 443 -7.97 -6.42 14.08
CA THR A 443 -9.38 -6.14 13.82
C THR A 443 -10.14 -5.62 15.04
N HIS A 444 -9.65 -5.90 16.25
CA HIS A 444 -10.31 -5.56 17.51
C HIS A 444 -9.38 -4.76 18.43
N SER A 445 -9.95 -4.16 19.48
CA SER A 445 -9.17 -3.42 20.47
C SER A 445 -8.31 -4.34 21.34
N PHE A 446 -7.16 -3.86 21.79
CA PHE A 446 -6.27 -4.61 22.69
C PHE A 446 -6.99 -5.17 23.92
N ARG A 447 -7.83 -4.35 24.58
CA ARG A 447 -8.62 -4.77 25.76
C ARG A 447 -9.56 -5.93 25.46
N PHE A 448 -10.20 -5.90 24.29
CA PHE A 448 -11.06 -6.99 23.85
C PHE A 448 -10.25 -8.27 23.61
N THR A 449 -9.13 -8.19 22.90
CA THR A 449 -8.32 -9.36 22.59
C THR A 449 -7.79 -10.03 23.85
N VAL A 450 -7.30 -9.26 24.82
CA VAL A 450 -6.87 -9.77 26.14
C VAL A 450 -8.06 -10.40 26.87
N GLY A 451 -9.19 -9.70 26.96
CA GLY A 451 -10.38 -10.22 27.65
C GLY A 451 -10.92 -11.51 27.01
N PHE A 452 -10.97 -11.57 25.68
CA PHE A 452 -11.40 -12.73 24.93
C PHE A 452 -10.46 -13.93 25.16
N PHE A 453 -9.15 -13.72 25.06
CA PHE A 453 -8.15 -14.75 25.32
C PHE A 453 -8.32 -15.34 26.73
N LEU A 454 -8.36 -14.48 27.76
CA LEU A 454 -8.49 -14.91 29.15
C LEU A 454 -9.82 -15.63 29.41
N THR A 455 -10.92 -15.13 28.83
CA THR A 455 -12.24 -15.72 29.01
C THR A 455 -12.34 -17.10 28.36
N ILE A 456 -11.83 -17.26 27.15
CA ILE A 456 -11.87 -18.54 26.44
C ILE A 456 -10.99 -19.58 27.13
N SER A 457 -9.78 -19.21 27.53
CA SER A 457 -8.87 -20.14 28.23
C SER A 457 -9.50 -20.65 29.53
N PHE A 458 -10.11 -19.76 30.32
CA PHE A 458 -10.79 -20.15 31.56
C PHE A 458 -12.08 -20.94 31.33
N LEU A 459 -12.88 -20.56 30.33
CA LEU A 459 -14.14 -21.22 30.03
C LEU A 459 -13.90 -22.66 29.53
N ASP A 460 -12.81 -22.88 28.80
CA ASP A 460 -12.41 -24.20 28.30
C ASP A 460 -12.23 -25.19 29.44
N ASP A 461 -11.32 -24.89 30.36
CA ASP A 461 -11.07 -25.76 31.52
C ASP A 461 -12.26 -25.87 32.46
N PHE A 462 -13.06 -24.80 32.61
CA PHE A 462 -14.27 -24.85 33.43
C PHE A 462 -15.33 -25.79 32.83
N LEU A 463 -15.55 -25.73 31.51
CA LEU A 463 -16.51 -26.60 30.83
C LEU A 463 -16.01 -28.04 30.79
N ASP A 464 -14.73 -28.27 30.51
CA ASP A 464 -14.10 -29.57 30.63
C ASP A 464 -14.30 -30.15 32.03
N HIS A 465 -14.05 -29.36 33.08
CA HIS A 465 -14.25 -29.83 34.43
C HIS A 465 -15.72 -30.18 34.71
N THR A 466 -16.65 -29.29 34.34
CA THR A 466 -18.06 -29.40 34.73
C THR A 466 -18.83 -30.42 33.89
N LEU A 467 -18.55 -30.51 32.59
CA LEU A 467 -19.26 -31.38 31.65
C LEU A 467 -18.59 -32.73 31.48
N ILE A 468 -17.27 -32.79 31.61
CA ILE A 468 -16.50 -34.03 31.43
C ILE A 468 -16.04 -34.56 32.78
N HIS A 469 -15.24 -33.83 33.56
CA HIS A 469 -14.64 -34.43 34.76
C HIS A 469 -15.68 -34.84 35.82
N MET A 470 -16.53 -33.91 36.25
CA MET A 470 -17.47 -34.10 37.36
C MET A 470 -18.47 -35.24 37.11
N PRO A 471 -19.15 -35.33 35.94
CA PRO A 471 -20.11 -36.39 35.67
C PRO A 471 -19.43 -37.76 35.46
N PHE A 472 -18.26 -37.81 34.82
CA PHE A 472 -17.60 -39.08 34.50
C PHE A 472 -16.89 -39.71 35.68
N GLN A 473 -16.34 -38.92 36.59
CA GLN A 473 -15.81 -39.41 37.86
C GLN A 473 -16.88 -40.18 38.64
N PHE A 474 -18.13 -39.72 38.57
CA PHE A 474 -19.26 -40.37 39.23
C PHE A 474 -19.79 -41.60 38.47
N LEU A 475 -19.87 -41.54 37.14
CA LEU A 475 -20.53 -42.57 36.32
C LEU A 475 -19.62 -43.77 35.96
N ARG A 476 -18.32 -43.56 35.73
CA ARG A 476 -17.37 -44.60 35.26
C ARG A 476 -15.93 -44.35 35.77
N PRO A 477 -15.66 -44.57 37.08
CA PRO A 477 -14.37 -44.23 37.70
C PRO A 477 -13.15 -44.95 37.10
N GLU A 478 -13.28 -46.21 36.64
CA GLU A 478 -12.18 -46.95 36.02
C GLU A 478 -11.82 -46.45 34.61
N LEU A 479 -12.81 -45.99 33.84
CA LEU A 479 -12.61 -45.39 32.52
C LEU A 479 -12.00 -43.99 32.65
N TYR A 480 -12.45 -43.25 33.67
CA TYR A 480 -11.96 -41.92 34.05
C TYR A 480 -10.46 -41.93 34.40
N ALA A 481 -9.99 -42.92 35.15
CA ALA A 481 -8.56 -43.09 35.48
C ALA A 481 -7.65 -43.34 34.26
N ARG A 482 -8.23 -43.77 33.11
CA ARG A 482 -7.49 -43.91 31.84
C ARG A 482 -7.55 -42.63 30.99
N LEU A 483 -8.66 -41.89 31.02
CA LEU A 483 -8.89 -40.65 30.27
C LEU A 483 -7.99 -39.48 30.73
N ILE A 484 -7.76 -39.34 32.05
CA ILE A 484 -6.89 -38.28 32.61
C ILE A 484 -5.45 -38.36 32.07
N ARG A 485 -5.02 -39.54 31.63
CA ARG A 485 -3.64 -39.73 31.21
C ARG A 485 -3.30 -38.92 29.94
N HIS A 486 -4.30 -38.61 29.10
CA HIS A 486 -4.11 -37.96 27.78
C HIS A 486 -5.18 -36.89 27.53
N LYS A 487 -5.34 -35.88 28.40
CA LYS A 487 -5.97 -34.62 27.93
C LYS A 487 -5.05 -34.08 26.83
N ASP A 488 -5.61 -33.79 25.66
CA ASP A 488 -4.88 -33.13 24.58
C ASP A 488 -4.69 -31.66 24.97
N VAL A 489 -3.66 -31.46 25.80
CA VAL A 489 -3.27 -30.21 26.42
C VAL A 489 -2.56 -29.37 25.34
N GLY A 490 -3.32 -28.58 24.58
CA GLY A 490 -2.70 -27.68 23.61
C GLY A 490 -3.66 -26.87 22.76
N GLY A 491 -4.15 -25.72 23.26
CA GLY A 491 -4.55 -24.54 22.48
C GLY A 491 -5.60 -24.70 21.36
N SER A 492 -6.16 -25.89 21.16
CA SER A 492 -7.09 -26.25 20.10
C SER A 492 -8.41 -25.51 20.25
N LEU A 493 -8.87 -25.28 21.48
CA LEU A 493 -10.13 -24.60 21.77
C LEU A 493 -10.07 -23.08 21.54
N LEU A 494 -8.96 -22.43 21.89
CA LEU A 494 -8.72 -21.04 21.54
C LEU A 494 -8.65 -20.86 20.00
N LEU A 495 -7.99 -21.79 19.31
CA LEU A 495 -7.91 -21.79 17.85
C LEU A 495 -9.31 -21.84 17.22
N VAL A 496 -10.15 -22.75 17.72
CA VAL A 496 -11.50 -23.01 17.24
C VAL A 496 -12.44 -21.83 17.50
N ALA A 497 -12.35 -21.20 18.68
CA ALA A 497 -13.13 -20.01 18.99
C ALA A 497 -12.75 -18.81 18.09
N LEU A 498 -11.46 -18.65 17.77
CA LEU A 498 -10.97 -17.63 16.84
C LEU A 498 -11.42 -17.87 15.40
N ILE A 499 -11.47 -19.13 14.95
CA ILE A 499 -12.06 -19.51 13.64
C ILE A 499 -13.54 -19.13 13.61
N GLY A 500 -14.30 -19.47 14.66
CA GLY A 500 -15.70 -19.07 14.80
C GLY A 500 -15.90 -17.56 14.70
N LEU A 501 -15.03 -16.79 15.35
CA LEU A 501 -15.04 -15.31 15.28
C LEU A 501 -14.72 -14.80 13.87
N GLN A 502 -13.72 -15.36 13.18
CA GLN A 502 -13.36 -15.01 11.81
C GLN A 502 -14.51 -15.23 10.81
N LEU A 503 -15.21 -16.36 10.93
CA LEU A 503 -16.32 -16.72 10.05
C LEU A 503 -17.44 -15.66 10.05
N THR A 504 -17.62 -14.92 11.14
CA THR A 504 -18.62 -13.84 11.22
C THR A 504 -18.29 -12.61 10.36
N GLN A 505 -17.01 -12.40 10.02
CA GLN A 505 -16.57 -11.23 9.23
C GLN A 505 -16.59 -11.47 7.70
N LEU A 506 -16.77 -12.70 7.24
CA LEU A 506 -16.83 -13.03 5.80
C LEU A 506 -18.16 -12.57 5.17
N ARG A 507 -18.08 -11.82 4.06
CA ARG A 507 -19.23 -11.07 3.52
C ARG A 507 -20.28 -11.91 2.77
N ARG A 508 -19.98 -13.15 2.35
CA ARG A 508 -20.85 -13.95 1.47
C ARG A 508 -20.98 -15.40 1.98
N ASN A 509 -22.21 -15.91 2.08
CA ASN A 509 -22.59 -17.30 2.49
C ASN A 509 -22.20 -17.72 3.92
N ARG A 510 -22.61 -16.89 4.90
CA ARG A 510 -22.18 -16.93 6.32
C ARG A 510 -22.64 -18.17 7.11
N GLU A 511 -23.82 -18.68 6.82
CA GLU A 511 -24.45 -19.73 7.62
C GLU A 511 -24.20 -21.13 7.04
N ILE A 512 -24.02 -21.22 5.73
CA ILE A 512 -23.74 -22.48 5.02
C ILE A 512 -22.31 -22.94 5.30
N ILE A 513 -21.32 -22.04 5.29
CA ILE A 513 -19.93 -22.40 5.60
C ILE A 513 -19.78 -22.77 7.08
N PHE A 514 -20.40 -22.00 7.99
CA PHE A 514 -20.44 -22.35 9.40
C PHE A 514 -21.14 -23.69 9.63
N ALA A 515 -22.31 -23.91 9.01
CA ALA A 515 -23.01 -25.19 9.09
C ALA A 515 -22.15 -26.32 8.52
N LEU A 516 -21.50 -26.16 7.36
CA LEU A 516 -20.63 -27.19 6.79
C LEU A 516 -19.42 -27.49 7.67
N VAL A 517 -18.76 -26.48 8.25
CA VAL A 517 -17.63 -26.67 9.17
C VAL A 517 -18.10 -27.32 10.46
N ALA A 518 -19.15 -26.80 11.11
CA ALA A 518 -19.68 -27.35 12.35
C ALA A 518 -20.23 -28.78 12.15
N PHE A 519 -20.90 -29.04 11.02
CA PHE A 519 -21.42 -30.36 10.66
C PHE A 519 -20.29 -31.30 10.24
N SER A 520 -19.19 -30.83 9.63
CA SER A 520 -18.00 -31.66 9.34
C SER A 520 -17.17 -31.94 10.60
N SER A 521 -17.13 -31.02 11.56
CA SER A 521 -16.53 -31.26 12.88
C SER A 521 -17.33 -32.29 13.67
N VAL A 522 -18.66 -32.21 13.63
CA VAL A 522 -19.54 -33.20 14.29
C VAL A 522 -19.55 -34.54 13.54
N PHE A 523 -19.80 -34.56 12.22
CA PHE A 523 -19.96 -35.80 11.43
C PHE A 523 -18.66 -36.38 10.88
N GLY A 524 -17.67 -35.57 10.51
CA GLY A 524 -16.40 -36.06 9.96
C GLY A 524 -15.57 -36.84 11.00
N PHE A 525 -15.72 -36.51 12.28
CA PHE A 525 -15.06 -37.22 13.38
C PHE A 525 -15.92 -38.35 13.96
N LEU A 526 -17.24 -38.20 14.05
CA LEU A 526 -18.20 -39.28 14.39
C LEU A 526 -18.05 -40.54 13.53
N PHE A 527 -17.57 -40.41 12.29
CA PHE A 527 -17.45 -41.52 11.33
C PHE A 527 -16.04 -42.11 11.19
N HIS A 528 -15.00 -41.53 11.80
CA HIS A 528 -13.63 -42.09 11.76
C HIS A 528 -13.25 -42.81 13.07
N SER A 529 -13.96 -42.52 14.16
CA SER A 529 -13.51 -42.83 15.51
C SER A 529 -14.54 -43.65 16.29
N PHE A 530 -14.34 -44.97 16.38
CA PHE A 530 -15.14 -45.87 17.23
C PHE A 530 -14.85 -45.71 18.74
N HIS A 531 -14.00 -44.77 19.13
CA HIS A 531 -13.56 -44.61 20.51
C HIS A 531 -14.25 -43.42 21.20
N PHE A 532 -14.98 -43.72 22.26
CA PHE A 532 -15.83 -42.79 23.02
C PHE A 532 -15.12 -41.54 23.59
N HIS A 533 -13.80 -41.58 23.78
CA HIS A 533 -13.03 -40.42 24.25
C HIS A 533 -12.86 -39.34 23.17
N GLU A 534 -12.77 -39.73 21.90
CA GLU A 534 -12.65 -38.79 20.77
C GLU A 534 -13.97 -38.02 20.58
N LEU A 535 -15.12 -38.70 20.75
CA LEU A 535 -16.46 -38.09 20.71
C LEU A 535 -16.65 -36.94 21.72
N ILE A 536 -16.08 -37.06 22.92
CA ILE A 536 -16.17 -36.04 23.98
C ILE A 536 -15.37 -34.80 23.58
N VAL A 537 -14.16 -35.01 23.07
CA VAL A 537 -13.30 -33.94 22.55
C VAL A 537 -14.02 -33.21 21.42
N ASP A 538 -14.67 -33.95 20.51
CA ASP A 538 -15.40 -33.39 19.37
C ASP A 538 -16.62 -32.54 19.78
N LEU A 539 -17.38 -32.98 20.79
CA LEU A 539 -18.50 -32.22 21.34
C LEU A 539 -18.02 -30.89 21.94
N ASN A 540 -16.88 -30.91 22.64
CA ASN A 540 -16.29 -29.71 23.20
C ASN A 540 -15.93 -28.70 22.08
N HIS A 541 -15.22 -29.16 21.05
CA HIS A 541 -14.89 -28.33 19.88
C HIS A 541 -16.13 -27.71 19.21
N PHE A 542 -17.21 -28.46 19.04
CA PHE A 542 -18.46 -27.96 18.45
C PHE A 542 -19.13 -26.84 19.28
N VAL A 543 -19.18 -27.00 20.60
CA VAL A 543 -19.75 -25.99 21.51
C VAL A 543 -18.99 -24.67 21.36
N PHE A 544 -17.65 -24.72 21.30
CA PHE A 544 -16.82 -23.52 21.20
C PHE A 544 -16.82 -22.87 19.82
N VAL A 545 -16.86 -23.64 18.72
CA VAL A 545 -17.15 -23.10 17.37
C VAL A 545 -18.42 -22.26 17.42
N THR A 546 -19.46 -22.79 18.07
CA THR A 546 -20.78 -22.17 18.16
C THR A 546 -20.76 -20.91 19.04
N ILE A 547 -20.13 -20.96 20.21
CA ILE A 547 -19.97 -19.80 21.10
C ILE A 547 -19.19 -18.68 20.41
N GLY A 548 -18.07 -19.00 19.74
CA GLY A 548 -17.27 -18.03 18.99
C GLY A 548 -18.08 -17.34 17.88
N PHE A 549 -18.88 -18.11 17.14
CA PHE A 549 -19.77 -17.59 16.10
C PHE A 549 -20.89 -16.71 16.65
N ILE A 550 -21.57 -17.13 17.73
CA ILE A 550 -22.63 -16.35 18.38
C ILE A 550 -22.06 -15.04 18.91
N THR A 551 -20.93 -15.08 19.61
CA THR A 551 -20.24 -13.91 20.15
C THR A 551 -19.89 -12.92 19.04
N GLY A 552 -19.34 -13.40 17.93
CA GLY A 552 -19.06 -12.58 16.76
C GLY A 552 -20.32 -11.94 16.14
N LYS A 553 -21.45 -12.67 16.07
CA LYS A 553 -22.73 -12.12 15.58
C LYS A 553 -23.28 -11.04 16.52
N VAL A 554 -23.25 -11.25 17.83
CA VAL A 554 -23.69 -10.26 18.82
C VAL A 554 -22.87 -8.98 18.68
N MET A 555 -21.54 -9.10 18.58
CA MET A 555 -20.63 -7.97 18.41
C MET A 555 -20.88 -7.21 17.10
N PHE A 556 -21.07 -7.93 15.99
CA PHE A 556 -21.39 -7.30 14.71
C PHE A 556 -22.68 -6.47 14.78
N GLU A 557 -23.71 -6.96 15.47
CA GLU A 557 -24.95 -6.21 15.65
C GLU A 557 -24.81 -5.04 16.64
N LEU A 558 -23.97 -5.16 17.69
CA LEU A 558 -23.66 -4.04 18.58
C LEU A 558 -22.94 -2.91 17.85
N ASP A 559 -21.90 -3.20 17.06
CA ASP A 559 -21.19 -2.21 16.24
C ASP A 559 -22.12 -1.55 15.21
N ARG A 560 -23.02 -2.34 14.60
CA ARG A 560 -24.06 -1.81 13.70
C ARG A 560 -25.04 -0.88 14.43
N ARG A 561 -25.42 -1.20 15.67
CA ARG A 561 -26.29 -0.37 16.51
C ARG A 561 -25.59 0.92 16.95
N GLU A 562 -24.34 0.87 17.36
CA GLU A 562 -23.55 2.06 17.71
C GLU A 562 -23.38 2.99 16.51
N LYS A 563 -23.06 2.45 15.33
CA LYS A 563 -22.99 3.23 14.09
C LYS A 563 -24.33 3.89 13.74
N ARG A 564 -25.46 3.20 13.98
CA ARG A 564 -26.81 3.76 13.81
C ARG A 564 -27.15 4.82 14.86
N ALA A 565 -26.75 4.62 16.11
CA ALA A 565 -26.98 5.55 17.21
C ALA A 565 -26.14 6.82 17.05
N GLY A 566 -24.88 6.70 16.61
CA GLY A 566 -24.01 7.82 16.25
C GLY A 566 -24.52 8.59 15.03
N ALA A 567 -25.13 7.90 14.05
CA ALA A 567 -25.79 8.55 12.92
C ALA A 567 -27.07 9.30 13.32
N LYS A 568 -27.81 8.81 14.33
CA LYS A 568 -29.02 9.50 14.86
C LYS A 568 -28.71 10.64 15.84
N ARG A 569 -27.57 10.60 16.52
CA ARG A 569 -27.12 11.66 17.47
C ARG A 569 -26.50 12.88 16.81
N LYS A 570 -26.23 12.84 15.49
CA LYS A 570 -25.87 14.05 14.73
C LYS A 570 -27.13 14.91 14.55
N PRO A 571 -27.20 16.13 15.12
CA PRO A 571 -28.28 17.05 14.79
C PRO A 571 -28.19 17.38 13.30
N PRO A 572 -29.31 17.61 12.60
CA PRO A 572 -29.26 18.20 11.27
C PRO A 572 -28.63 19.60 11.40
N GLU A 573 -27.44 19.78 10.83
CA GLU A 573 -26.81 21.10 10.71
C GLU A 573 -27.72 22.02 9.86
N GLY A 574 -28.27 23.06 10.52
CA GLY A 574 -28.55 24.36 9.91
C GLY A 574 -29.70 24.48 8.91
N ARG A 575 -30.96 24.34 9.36
CA ARG A 575 -32.02 25.21 8.82
C ARG A 575 -32.01 26.49 9.64
N SER A 576 -31.42 27.53 9.06
CA SER A 576 -31.53 28.91 9.54
C SER A 576 -32.99 29.27 9.75
N VAL A 577 -33.33 29.70 10.97
CA VAL A 577 -34.59 30.38 11.29
C VAL A 577 -34.51 31.76 10.66
N ALA A 578 -35.14 31.93 9.50
CA ALA A 578 -35.36 33.26 8.93
C ALA A 578 -36.49 33.95 9.73
N ALA A 579 -36.17 35.13 10.27
CA ALA A 579 -37.14 36.05 10.86
C ALA A 579 -38.23 36.44 9.84
N PRO A 580 -39.47 36.75 10.27
CA PRO A 580 -40.58 37.00 9.37
C PRO A 580 -40.39 38.34 8.63
N ALA A 581 -40.21 38.26 7.31
CA ALA A 581 -40.16 39.42 6.43
C ALA A 581 -41.54 40.09 6.35
N GLN A 582 -41.55 41.39 6.60
CA GLN A 582 -42.69 42.28 6.45
C GLN A 582 -43.31 42.18 5.04
N LYS A 583 -44.63 42.00 4.98
CA LYS A 583 -45.43 42.08 3.75
C LYS A 583 -45.29 43.47 3.13
N LYS A 584 -44.80 43.54 1.89
CA LYS A 584 -45.03 44.67 0.97
C LYS A 584 -46.15 44.33 -0.03
N PRO A 585 -46.97 45.29 -0.48
CA PRO A 585 -48.21 45.03 -1.21
C PRO A 585 -47.97 44.59 -2.65
N ARG A 586 -48.87 43.73 -3.12
CA ARG A 586 -48.95 43.15 -4.47
C ARG A 586 -49.19 44.26 -5.51
N GLN A 587 -48.18 44.62 -6.29
CA GLN A 587 -48.35 45.43 -7.49
C GLN A 587 -48.87 44.56 -8.64
N LEU A 588 -49.92 45.04 -9.31
CA LEU A 588 -50.54 44.45 -10.48
C LEU A 588 -49.55 44.39 -11.66
N GLN A 589 -49.62 43.31 -12.43
CA GLN A 589 -48.94 43.15 -13.72
C GLN A 589 -49.54 44.11 -14.76
N PRO A 590 -48.74 44.74 -15.63
CA PRO A 590 -49.23 45.33 -16.87
C PRO A 590 -49.26 44.29 -18.00
N THR A 591 -50.38 44.30 -18.72
CA THR A 591 -50.69 43.58 -19.95
C THR A 591 -49.75 43.97 -21.09
N PRO A 592 -49.34 43.05 -22.00
CA PRO A 592 -48.67 43.43 -23.24
C PRO A 592 -49.70 43.95 -24.26
N GLY A 593 -49.57 45.22 -24.64
CA GLY A 593 -50.36 45.87 -25.67
C GLY A 593 -49.94 45.47 -27.09
N GLU A 594 -50.93 44.99 -27.84
CA GLU A 594 -51.39 45.54 -29.12
C GLU A 594 -50.43 46.48 -29.87
N LYS A 595 -49.98 46.04 -31.06
CA LYS A 595 -49.33 46.87 -32.07
C LYS A 595 -50.31 47.15 -33.21
N THR A 596 -50.60 48.43 -33.45
CA THR A 596 -50.99 48.99 -34.76
C THR A 596 -50.67 50.49 -34.80
N GLN A 597 -49.93 50.90 -35.84
CA GLN A 597 -49.87 52.22 -36.52
C GLN A 597 -49.44 53.43 -35.63
N ASP A 598 -48.45 54.26 -35.95
CA ASP A 598 -47.77 54.68 -37.20
C ASP A 598 -46.25 54.85 -37.00
#